data_AF-A0A2K3JEY9-F1
#
_entry.id   AF-A0A2K3JEY9-F1
#
_cell.length_a   1.000
_cell.length_b   1.000
_cell.length_c   1.000
_cell.angle_alpha   90.00
_cell.angle_beta   90.00
_cell.angle_gamma   90.00
#
_symmetry.space_group_name_H-M   'P 1'
#
loop_
_entity.id
_entity.type
_entity.pdbx_description
1 polymer ?
#
loop_
_entity_poly.entity_id
_entity_poly.type
_entity_poly.pdbx_seq_one_letter_code
_entity_poly.pdbx_strand_id
1 'polypeptide(L)'
;MRSDLWQKGIAVGMTLSLVLLIIAIFTPSFPAVKLSPGIPDKTSVVVETTIIFKNVNLTIRADEAIPIDYLMFVIYTSTHIKVANVTFDLDGTILYQNPSQFTVIKLTNTSNLPYNPSWGFGIDEETNQTTTYDYRYGYGPSGSVDLSILYNITYKTHTYGTFYAKLFVNSTSYTYISAGS
;
A
#
# COMPACT_ATOMS: atom_id res chain seq x y z
N MET A 1 46.65 30.51 17.09
CA MET A 1 46.22 29.18 17.57
C MET A 1 44.73 29.09 17.89
N ARG A 2 44.12 30.06 18.57
CA ARG A 2 42.68 30.02 18.92
C ARG A 2 41.75 30.09 17.68
N SER A 3 42.07 30.92 16.69
CA SER A 3 41.27 31.09 15.46
C SER A 3 41.17 29.83 14.59
N ASP A 4 42.25 29.06 14.50
CA ASP A 4 42.32 27.83 13.69
C ASP A 4 41.44 26.71 14.26
N LEU A 5 41.38 26.57 15.59
CA LEU A 5 40.50 25.62 16.27
C LEU A 5 39.01 25.98 16.11
N TRP A 6 38.68 27.28 16.13
CA TRP A 6 37.32 27.77 15.89
C TRP A 6 36.88 27.54 14.43
N GLN A 7 37.77 27.80 13.46
CA GLN A 7 37.47 27.53 12.05
C GLN A 7 37.29 26.04 11.76
N LYS A 8 38.12 25.17 12.36
CA LYS A 8 37.96 23.71 12.26
C LYS A 8 36.66 23.22 12.90
N GLY A 9 36.28 23.78 14.05
CA GLY A 9 35.00 23.46 14.71
C GLY A 9 33.77 23.85 13.86
N ILE A 10 33.79 25.04 13.26
CA ILE A 10 32.72 25.50 12.35
C ILE A 10 32.66 24.60 11.10
N ALA A 11 33.81 24.29 10.50
CA ALA A 11 33.87 23.43 9.33
C ALA A 11 33.30 22.03 9.61
N VAL A 12 33.69 21.40 10.73
CA VAL A 12 33.15 20.10 11.15
C VAL A 12 31.65 20.17 11.39
N GLY A 13 31.16 21.22 12.07
CA GLY A 13 29.73 21.42 12.29
C GLY A 13 28.93 21.58 10.99
N MET A 14 29.44 22.34 10.03
CA MET A 14 28.81 22.52 8.72
C MET A 14 28.79 21.22 7.91
N THR A 15 29.88 20.45 7.93
CA THR A 15 29.93 19.14 7.24
C THR A 15 28.97 18.15 7.87
N LEU A 16 28.88 18.09 9.21
CA LEU A 16 27.94 17.20 9.89
C LEU A 16 26.48 17.56 9.55
N SER A 17 26.13 18.85 9.58
CA SER A 17 24.80 19.33 9.21
C SER A 17 24.46 19.03 7.76
N LEU A 18 25.42 19.16 6.84
CA LEU A 18 25.20 18.83 5.43
C LEU A 18 25.02 17.32 5.23
N VAL A 19 25.80 16.48 5.93
CA VAL A 19 25.64 15.02 5.88
C VAL A 19 24.30 14.58 6.47
N LEU A 20 23.87 15.16 7.59
CA LEU A 20 22.55 14.90 8.17
C LEU A 20 21.42 15.35 7.25
N LEU A 21 21.57 16.50 6.57
CA LEU A 21 20.63 16.99 5.59
C LEU A 21 20.54 16.06 4.37
N ILE A 22 21.69 15.60 3.85
CA ILE A 22 21.74 14.60 2.78
C ILE A 22 21.04 13.32 3.23
N ILE A 23 21.33 12.80 4.42
CA ILE A 23 20.65 11.60 4.94
C ILE A 23 19.13 11.86 5.03
N ALA A 24 18.67 13.02 5.53
CA ALA A 24 17.25 13.34 5.63
C ALA A 24 16.54 13.49 4.27
N ILE A 25 17.25 13.95 3.23
CA ILE A 25 16.67 14.11 1.87
C ILE A 25 16.73 12.80 1.08
N PHE A 26 17.72 11.95 1.35
CA PHE A 26 17.96 10.69 0.61
C PHE A 26 17.55 9.42 1.38
N THR A 27 17.07 9.53 2.63
CA THR A 27 16.37 8.42 3.26
C THR A 27 15.13 8.11 2.44
N PRO A 28 14.94 6.87 1.97
CA PRO A 28 13.77 6.52 1.19
C PRO A 28 12.52 6.81 2.02
N SER A 29 11.57 7.54 1.43
CA SER A 29 10.20 7.60 1.93
C SER A 29 9.73 6.16 2.09
N PHE A 30 9.41 5.76 3.31
CA PHE A 30 8.77 4.47 3.51
C PHE A 30 7.31 4.65 3.06
N PRO A 31 6.78 3.82 2.16
CA PRO A 31 5.40 3.96 1.76
C PRO A 31 4.49 3.71 2.96
N ALA A 32 3.59 4.66 3.24
CA ALA A 32 2.54 4.55 4.24
C ALA A 32 1.75 3.24 4.11
N VAL A 33 1.69 2.68 2.89
CA VAL A 33 1.16 1.34 2.63
C VAL A 33 2.08 0.47 1.77
N LYS A 34 2.31 -0.78 2.17
CA LYS A 34 2.93 -1.80 1.32
C LYS A 34 1.86 -2.73 0.77
N LEU A 35 1.80 -2.82 -0.56
CA LEU A 35 0.81 -3.61 -1.28
C LEU A 35 1.43 -4.81 -2.00
N SER A 36 0.76 -5.94 -1.90
CA SER A 36 1.05 -7.12 -2.72
C SER A 36 -0.24 -7.66 -3.31
N PRO A 37 -0.31 -7.89 -4.63
CA PRO A 37 -1.46 -8.52 -5.28
C PRO A 37 -1.49 -10.04 -5.04
N GLY A 38 -0.59 -10.56 -4.19
CA GLY A 38 -0.45 -11.98 -3.92
C GLY A 38 0.30 -12.72 -5.02
N ILE A 39 0.34 -14.05 -4.89
CA ILE A 39 0.93 -14.96 -5.89
C ILE A 39 -0.24 -15.77 -6.48
N PRO A 40 -0.47 -15.71 -7.80
CA PRO A 40 -1.46 -16.57 -8.44
C PRO A 40 -1.01 -18.02 -8.39
N ASP A 41 -1.94 -18.93 -8.13
CA ASP A 41 -1.69 -20.37 -8.23
C ASP A 41 -1.53 -20.84 -9.69
N LYS A 42 -1.99 -20.04 -10.66
CA LYS A 42 -1.90 -20.28 -12.10
C LYS A 42 -1.77 -18.96 -12.87
N THR A 43 -0.87 -18.89 -13.85
CA THR A 43 -0.59 -17.66 -14.62
C THR A 43 -1.12 -17.68 -16.06
N SER A 44 -1.34 -18.86 -16.64
CA SER A 44 -1.92 -19.04 -17.98
C SER A 44 -3.11 -19.98 -17.89
N VAL A 45 -4.27 -19.52 -18.34
CA VAL A 45 -5.52 -20.23 -18.10
C VAL A 45 -6.52 -20.04 -19.25
N VAL A 46 -7.33 -21.07 -19.46
CA VAL A 46 -8.48 -21.04 -20.36
C VAL A 46 -9.69 -20.42 -19.67
N VAL A 47 -10.75 -20.14 -20.42
CA VAL A 47 -12.04 -19.64 -19.89
C VAL A 47 -12.63 -20.62 -18.85
N GLU A 48 -13.37 -20.10 -17.87
CA GLU A 48 -13.95 -20.81 -16.71
C GLU A 48 -12.93 -21.39 -15.72
N THR A 49 -11.65 -21.06 -15.84
CA THR A 49 -10.62 -21.49 -14.89
C THR A 49 -10.64 -20.61 -13.65
N THR A 50 -10.65 -21.23 -12.48
CA THR A 50 -10.46 -20.53 -11.21
C THR A 50 -8.96 -20.35 -10.93
N ILE A 51 -8.56 -19.08 -10.78
CA ILE A 51 -7.26 -18.65 -10.26
C ILE A 51 -7.45 -18.19 -8.82
N ILE A 52 -6.54 -18.60 -7.93
CA ILE A 52 -6.49 -18.14 -6.54
C ILE A 52 -5.22 -17.33 -6.35
N PHE A 53 -5.38 -16.06 -6.03
CA PHE A 53 -4.31 -15.17 -5.60
C PHE A 53 -4.17 -15.30 -4.08
N LYS A 54 -3.10 -15.98 -3.66
CA LYS A 54 -2.83 -16.21 -2.24
C LYS A 54 -1.97 -15.10 -1.67
N ASN A 55 -2.16 -14.80 -0.39
CA ASN A 55 -1.39 -13.79 0.34
C ASN A 55 -1.45 -12.39 -0.30
N VAL A 56 -2.63 -12.00 -0.81
CA VAL A 56 -2.88 -10.61 -1.18
C VAL A 56 -2.77 -9.79 0.10
N ASN A 57 -1.89 -8.79 0.14
CA ASN A 57 -1.51 -8.14 1.38
C ASN A 57 -1.59 -6.62 1.27
N LEU A 58 -2.26 -6.03 2.25
CA LEU A 58 -2.17 -4.62 2.59
C LEU A 58 -1.42 -4.51 3.92
N THR A 59 -0.30 -3.80 3.95
CA THR A 59 0.35 -3.39 5.20
C THR A 59 0.27 -1.88 5.33
N ILE A 60 -0.35 -1.36 6.38
CA ILE A 60 -0.38 0.05 6.76
C ILE A 60 0.69 0.27 7.82
N ARG A 61 1.59 1.23 7.59
CA ARG A 61 2.67 1.52 8.53
C ARG A 61 2.14 2.19 9.79
N ALA A 62 2.74 1.85 10.92
CA ALA A 62 2.30 2.37 12.21
C ALA A 62 2.46 3.88 12.37
N ASP A 63 3.59 4.38 11.88
CA ASP A 63 3.95 5.79 12.01
C ASP A 63 3.23 6.67 10.98
N GLU A 64 2.49 6.07 10.04
CA GLU A 64 1.87 6.74 8.89
C GLU A 64 0.45 6.21 8.65
N ALA A 65 -0.36 6.13 9.70
CA ALA A 65 -1.74 5.67 9.59
C ALA A 65 -2.54 6.59 8.64
N ILE A 66 -2.94 6.06 7.49
CA ILE A 66 -3.80 6.73 6.51
C ILE A 66 -5.22 6.13 6.54
N PRO A 67 -6.27 6.95 6.37
CA PRO A 67 -7.61 6.44 6.15
C PRO A 67 -7.69 5.74 4.80
N ILE A 68 -8.26 4.53 4.79
CA ILE A 68 -8.48 3.75 3.57
C ILE A 68 -9.98 3.59 3.38
N ASP A 69 -10.47 4.06 2.23
CA ASP A 69 -11.88 3.96 1.87
C ASP A 69 -12.18 2.56 1.34
N TYR A 70 -11.35 2.05 0.42
CA TYR A 70 -11.49 0.69 -0.13
C TYR A 70 -10.20 0.20 -0.80
N LEU A 71 -10.17 -1.11 -1.06
CA LEU A 71 -9.19 -1.77 -1.90
C LEU A 71 -9.79 -2.04 -3.28
N MET A 72 -8.98 -1.94 -4.32
CA MET A 72 -9.34 -2.38 -5.67
C MET A 72 -8.30 -3.37 -6.19
N PHE A 73 -8.73 -4.56 -6.59
CA PHE A 73 -7.89 -5.58 -7.19
C PHE A 73 -8.22 -5.69 -8.68
N VAL A 74 -7.22 -5.60 -9.55
CA VAL A 74 -7.40 -5.52 -11.00
C VAL A 74 -6.57 -6.58 -11.70
N ILE A 75 -7.21 -7.32 -12.61
CA ILE A 75 -6.58 -8.27 -13.51
C ILE A 75 -6.28 -7.58 -14.83
N TYR A 76 -5.05 -7.74 -15.31
CA TYR A 76 -4.58 -7.26 -16.61
C TYR A 76 -4.11 -8.44 -17.47
N THR A 77 -4.18 -8.29 -18.80
CA THR A 77 -3.45 -9.14 -19.73
C THR A 77 -1.95 -8.86 -19.64
N SER A 78 -1.11 -9.76 -20.18
CA SER A 78 0.32 -9.52 -20.37
C SER A 78 0.65 -8.27 -21.22
N THR A 79 -0.32 -7.77 -21.99
CA THR A 79 -0.23 -6.54 -22.79
C THR A 79 -0.81 -5.31 -22.07
N HIS A 80 -1.02 -5.39 -20.75
CA HIS A 80 -1.50 -4.30 -19.88
C HIS A 80 -2.95 -3.83 -20.14
N ILE A 81 -3.78 -4.66 -20.77
CA ILE A 81 -5.21 -4.36 -20.96
C ILE A 81 -5.98 -4.83 -19.73
N LYS A 82 -6.82 -3.96 -19.15
CA LYS A 82 -7.68 -4.32 -18.01
C LYS A 82 -8.72 -5.37 -18.45
N VAL A 83 -8.78 -6.48 -17.72
CA VAL A 83 -9.69 -7.60 -17.98
C VAL A 83 -10.84 -7.62 -16.99
N ALA A 84 -10.53 -7.41 -15.71
CA ALA A 84 -11.49 -7.54 -14.63
C ALA A 84 -11.04 -6.72 -13.41
N ASN A 85 -11.98 -6.31 -12.57
CA ASN A 85 -11.67 -5.75 -11.26
C ASN A 85 -12.72 -6.07 -10.20
N VAL A 86 -12.28 -6.05 -8.95
CA VAL A 86 -13.13 -6.06 -7.76
C VAL A 86 -12.70 -4.95 -6.81
N THR A 87 -13.67 -4.21 -6.29
CA THR A 87 -13.53 -3.21 -5.26
C THR A 87 -14.19 -3.75 -3.99
N PHE A 88 -13.49 -3.69 -2.86
CA PHE A 88 -13.92 -4.29 -1.61
C PHE A 88 -13.42 -3.49 -0.40
N ASP A 89 -14.19 -3.56 0.68
CA ASP A 89 -13.82 -2.98 1.98
C ASP A 89 -12.69 -3.78 2.63
N LEU A 90 -12.04 -3.18 3.62
CA LEU A 90 -10.97 -3.83 4.38
C LEU A 90 -11.40 -5.14 5.06
N ASP A 91 -12.70 -5.31 5.33
CA ASP A 91 -13.22 -6.54 5.92
C ASP A 91 -13.39 -7.68 4.91
N GLY A 92 -13.25 -7.41 3.61
CA GLY A 92 -13.43 -8.34 2.49
C GLY A 92 -14.77 -8.21 1.78
N THR A 93 -15.68 -7.33 2.23
CA THR A 93 -17.00 -7.13 1.63
C THR A 93 -16.86 -6.50 0.24
N ILE A 94 -17.42 -7.14 -0.79
CA ILE A 94 -17.38 -6.64 -2.17
C ILE A 94 -18.37 -5.47 -2.31
N LEU A 95 -17.85 -4.31 -2.71
CA LEU A 95 -18.63 -3.12 -3.05
C LEU A 95 -19.01 -3.10 -4.54
N TYR A 96 -18.08 -3.50 -5.39
CA TYR A 96 -18.26 -3.52 -6.85
C TYR A 96 -17.37 -4.59 -7.47
N GLN A 97 -17.83 -5.21 -8.55
CA GLN A 97 -16.98 -6.09 -9.35
C GLN A 97 -17.45 -6.12 -10.81
N ASN A 98 -16.50 -6.20 -11.72
CA ASN A 98 -16.78 -6.40 -13.13
C ASN A 98 -15.70 -7.26 -13.79
N PRO A 99 -16.07 -8.42 -14.37
CA PRO A 99 -17.38 -9.08 -14.22
C PRO A 99 -17.57 -9.61 -12.79
N SER A 100 -18.80 -10.07 -12.47
CA SER A 100 -19.12 -10.69 -11.18
C SER A 100 -18.56 -12.10 -11.05
N GLN A 101 -17.23 -12.21 -10.99
CA GLN A 101 -16.46 -13.46 -11.00
C GLN A 101 -15.44 -13.54 -9.86
N PHE A 102 -15.53 -12.64 -8.87
CA PHE A 102 -14.59 -12.57 -7.76
C PHE A 102 -15.18 -13.12 -6.46
N THR A 103 -14.30 -13.67 -5.64
CA THR A 103 -14.56 -13.92 -4.22
C THR A 103 -13.38 -13.40 -3.43
N VAL A 104 -13.65 -12.62 -2.39
CA VAL A 104 -12.63 -12.05 -1.51
C VAL A 104 -12.81 -12.66 -0.13
N ILE A 105 -11.76 -13.31 0.39
CA ILE A 105 -11.77 -13.93 1.72
C ILE A 105 -10.66 -13.29 2.53
N LYS A 106 -11.04 -12.51 3.54
CA LYS A 106 -10.09 -11.97 4.52
C LYS A 106 -9.60 -13.08 5.45
N LEU A 107 -8.28 -13.20 5.56
CA LEU A 107 -7.60 -14.18 6.41
C LEU A 107 -7.20 -13.59 7.76
N THR A 108 -6.89 -12.28 7.80
CA THR A 108 -6.55 -11.60 9.05
C THR A 108 -7.82 -11.31 9.86
N ASN A 109 -7.80 -11.65 11.15
CA ASN A 109 -8.85 -11.22 12.07
C ASN A 109 -8.70 -9.71 12.34
N THR A 110 -9.67 -8.91 11.87
CA THR A 110 -9.68 -7.45 12.05
C THR A 110 -10.68 -6.96 13.09
N SER A 111 -11.30 -7.87 13.87
CA SER A 111 -12.33 -7.53 14.86
C SER A 111 -11.83 -6.62 15.99
N ASN A 112 -10.53 -6.66 16.25
CA ASN A 112 -9.86 -5.86 17.29
C ASN A 112 -8.92 -4.82 16.69
N LEU A 113 -9.07 -4.46 15.41
CA LEU A 113 -8.30 -3.35 14.89
C LEU A 113 -8.72 -2.09 15.65
N PRO A 114 -7.77 -1.42 16.31
CA PRO A 114 -8.07 -0.18 16.98
C PRO A 114 -8.54 0.79 15.92
N TYR A 115 -9.83 1.08 15.96
CA TYR A 115 -10.40 2.16 15.19
C TYR A 115 -9.72 3.43 15.70
N ASN A 116 -8.93 4.10 14.85
CA ASN A 116 -8.15 5.27 15.26
C ASN A 116 -8.94 6.53 14.91
N PRO A 117 -9.61 7.20 15.86
CA PRO A 117 -10.34 8.44 15.62
C PRO A 117 -9.43 9.67 15.55
N SER A 118 -8.11 9.49 15.48
CA SER A 118 -7.12 10.57 15.61
C SER A 118 -6.67 11.12 14.26
N TRP A 119 -6.12 12.33 14.33
CA TRP A 119 -5.38 12.99 13.25
C TRP A 119 -4.19 12.12 12.83
N GLY A 120 -4.05 11.89 11.53
CA GLY A 120 -2.92 11.17 10.94
C GLY A 120 -1.99 12.12 10.19
N PHE A 121 -0.70 11.82 10.23
CA PHE A 121 0.29 12.41 9.33
C PHE A 121 0.70 11.32 8.34
N GLY A 122 0.84 11.67 7.07
CA GLY A 122 1.44 10.78 6.08
C GLY A 122 2.27 11.57 5.09
N ILE A 123 3.16 10.87 4.41
CA ILE A 123 4.07 11.46 3.45
C ILE A 123 3.56 11.13 2.05
N ASP A 124 3.37 12.16 1.24
CA ASP A 124 3.10 12.04 -0.19
C ASP A 124 4.39 11.64 -0.90
N GLU A 125 4.43 10.46 -1.51
CA GLU A 125 5.65 9.90 -2.11
C GLU A 125 6.07 10.57 -3.44
N GLU A 126 5.14 11.21 -4.14
CA GLU A 126 5.43 11.89 -5.41
C GLU A 126 6.11 13.24 -5.13
N THR A 127 5.73 13.89 -4.03
CA THR A 127 6.17 15.24 -3.68
C THR A 127 7.11 15.30 -2.47
N ASN A 128 7.26 14.18 -1.74
CA ASN A 128 7.98 14.06 -0.47
C ASN A 128 7.53 15.08 0.58
N GLN A 129 6.24 15.44 0.56
CA GLN A 129 5.66 16.40 1.50
C GLN A 129 4.87 15.69 2.58
N THR A 130 5.05 16.13 3.82
CA THR A 130 4.22 15.72 4.95
C THR A 130 2.84 16.38 4.81
N THR A 131 1.80 15.55 4.69
CA THR A 131 0.41 15.99 4.66
C THR A 131 -0.27 15.62 5.98
N THR A 132 -0.90 16.61 6.60
CA THR A 132 -1.89 16.40 7.66
C THR A 132 -3.19 15.95 7.04
N TYR A 133 -3.71 14.79 7.45
CA TYR A 133 -5.05 14.37 7.07
C TYR A 133 -6.07 14.96 8.02
N ASP A 134 -7.07 15.63 7.46
CA ASP A 134 -8.21 16.15 8.22
C ASP A 134 -9.01 15.01 8.86
N TYR A 135 -9.61 15.33 10.01
CA TYR A 135 -10.47 14.53 10.90
C TYR A 135 -11.32 13.43 10.22
N ARG A 136 -10.77 12.25 9.88
CA ARG A 136 -11.57 11.17 9.26
C ARG A 136 -11.11 9.74 9.60
N TYR A 137 -12.15 8.91 9.64
CA TYR A 137 -12.28 7.50 9.96
C TYR A 137 -11.26 6.62 9.23
N GLY A 138 -10.45 5.84 9.95
CA GLY A 138 -9.48 4.93 9.34
C GLY A 138 -9.05 3.77 10.25
N TYR A 139 -8.76 2.62 9.63
CA TYR A 139 -8.11 1.50 10.31
C TYR A 139 -6.60 1.70 10.22
N GLY A 140 -5.99 2.07 11.34
CA GLY A 140 -4.55 2.16 11.49
C GLY A 140 -4.17 1.55 12.83
N PRO A 141 -2.93 1.06 13.01
CA PRO A 141 -2.55 0.51 14.30
C PRO A 141 -2.56 1.59 15.39
N SER A 142 -3.05 1.25 16.57
CA SER A 142 -2.79 2.02 17.78
C SER A 142 -1.46 1.54 18.35
N GLY A 143 -0.39 2.30 18.13
CA GLY A 143 0.95 1.95 18.60
C GLY A 143 1.97 1.78 17.47
N SER A 144 3.13 1.23 17.80
CA SER A 144 4.33 1.19 16.95
C SER A 144 4.46 -0.06 16.05
N VAL A 145 3.35 -0.74 15.74
CA VAL A 145 3.36 -2.01 14.98
C VAL A 145 2.51 -1.89 13.73
N ASP A 146 3.09 -2.17 12.57
CA ASP A 146 2.37 -2.13 11.30
C ASP A 146 1.14 -3.04 11.29
N LEU A 147 0.06 -2.54 10.70
CA LEU A 147 -1.15 -3.30 10.48
C LEU A 147 -1.06 -4.04 9.15
N SER A 148 -1.00 -5.38 9.16
CA SER A 148 -1.07 -6.20 7.93
C SER A 148 -2.38 -6.97 7.83
N ILE A 149 -3.09 -6.80 6.71
CA ILE A 149 -4.35 -7.48 6.40
C ILE A 149 -4.14 -8.35 5.17
N LEU A 150 -4.39 -9.64 5.34
CA LEU A 150 -4.22 -10.66 4.33
C LEU A 150 -5.56 -11.11 3.76
N TYR A 151 -5.58 -11.36 2.45
CA TYR A 151 -6.72 -11.88 1.72
C TYR A 151 -6.31 -13.03 0.81
N ASN A 152 -7.25 -13.93 0.56
CA ASN A 152 -7.27 -14.75 -0.64
C ASN A 152 -8.31 -14.16 -1.58
N ILE A 153 -7.90 -13.88 -2.83
CA ILE A 153 -8.82 -13.42 -3.87
C ILE A 153 -8.90 -14.49 -4.94
N THR A 154 -10.12 -14.95 -5.20
CA THR A 154 -10.40 -15.91 -6.26
C THR A 154 -11.01 -15.17 -7.44
N TYR A 155 -10.54 -15.49 -8.65
CA TYR A 155 -11.10 -14.99 -9.91
C TYR A 155 -11.39 -16.17 -10.84
N LYS A 156 -12.61 -16.23 -11.34
CA LYS A 156 -12.99 -17.18 -12.39
C LYS A 156 -12.88 -16.50 -13.75
N THR A 157 -12.02 -17.03 -14.60
CA THR A 157 -11.70 -16.41 -15.89
C THR A 157 -12.89 -16.45 -16.84
N HIS A 158 -13.09 -15.36 -17.57
CA HIS A 158 -14.11 -15.27 -18.62
C HIS A 158 -13.49 -14.98 -20.00
N THR A 159 -12.16 -14.87 -20.05
CA THR A 159 -11.35 -14.68 -21.25
C THR A 159 -10.12 -15.59 -21.17
N TYR A 160 -9.52 -15.90 -22.33
CA TYR A 160 -8.30 -16.69 -22.42
C TYR A 160 -7.06 -15.78 -22.37
N GLY A 161 -5.94 -16.29 -21.83
CA GLY A 161 -4.65 -15.60 -21.93
C GLY A 161 -3.73 -15.80 -20.74
N THR A 162 -2.68 -14.98 -20.71
CA THR A 162 -1.76 -14.82 -19.58
C THR A 162 -2.10 -13.53 -18.86
N PHE A 163 -2.24 -13.61 -17.55
CA PHE A 163 -2.71 -12.49 -16.73
C PHE A 163 -1.72 -12.18 -15.61
N TYR A 164 -1.72 -10.91 -15.20
CA TYR A 164 -1.10 -10.47 -13.96
C TYR A 164 -2.08 -9.60 -13.17
N ALA A 165 -1.87 -9.45 -11.87
CA ALA A 165 -2.74 -8.66 -11.02
C ALA A 165 -2.03 -7.46 -10.39
N LYS A 166 -2.82 -6.44 -10.01
CA LYS A 166 -2.38 -5.32 -9.18
C LYS A 166 -3.40 -5.04 -8.10
N LEU A 167 -2.91 -4.69 -6.91
CA LEU A 167 -3.72 -4.22 -5.78
C LEU A 167 -3.55 -2.70 -5.67
N PHE A 168 -4.67 -2.02 -5.50
CA PHE A 168 -4.76 -0.58 -5.33
C PHE A 168 -5.38 -0.30 -3.96
N VAL A 169 -4.82 0.66 -3.24
CA VAL A 169 -5.46 1.29 -2.08
C VAL A 169 -6.00 2.63 -2.53
N ASN A 170 -7.29 2.85 -2.35
CA ASN A 170 -7.88 4.16 -2.49
C ASN A 170 -8.01 4.81 -1.12
N SER A 171 -7.37 5.96 -0.98
CA SER A 171 -7.61 6.91 0.11
C SER A 171 -8.22 8.18 -0.50
N THR A 172 -8.86 9.00 0.32
CA THR A 172 -9.53 10.22 -0.10
C THR A 172 -8.63 11.18 -0.92
N SER A 173 -7.31 11.10 -0.76
CA SER A 173 -6.34 11.98 -1.44
C SER A 173 -5.40 11.26 -2.40
N TYR A 174 -5.15 9.95 -2.22
CA TYR A 174 -4.11 9.22 -2.94
C TYR A 174 -4.52 7.80 -3.32
N THR A 175 -4.05 7.33 -4.47
CA THR A 175 -4.16 5.92 -4.89
C THR A 175 -2.78 5.28 -4.90
N TYR A 176 -2.54 4.32 -4.01
CA TYR A 176 -1.30 3.53 -3.97
C TYR A 176 -1.46 2.25 -4.76
N ILE A 177 -0.40 1.77 -5.42
CA ILE A 177 -0.48 0.65 -6.38
C ILE A 177 0.66 -0.34 -6.14
N SER A 178 0.36 -1.64 -6.13
CA SER A 178 1.37 -2.69 -6.07
C SER A 178 2.14 -2.84 -7.39
N ALA A 179 3.36 -3.43 -7.30
CA ALA A 179 3.97 -4.06 -8.46
C ALA A 179 3.06 -5.19 -9.00
N GLY A 180 3.19 -5.50 -10.31
CA GLY A 180 2.45 -6.61 -10.92
C GLY A 180 2.99 -7.98 -10.47
N SER A 181 2.11 -8.96 -10.30
CA SER A 181 2.44 -10.37 -10.03
C SER A 181 1.99 -11.29 -11.14
#